data_AF-A0A660LWB6-F1
#
_entry.id   AF-A0A660LWB6-F1
#
_cell.length_a   1.000
_cell.length_b   1.000
_cell.length_c   1.000
_cell.angle_alpha   90.00
_cell.angle_beta   90.00
_cell.angle_gamma   90.00
#
_symmetry.space_group_name_H-M   'P 1'
#
loop_
_entity.id
_entity.type
_entity.pdbx_description
1 polymer ?
#
loop_
_entity_poly.entity_id
_entity_poly.type
_entity_poly.pdbx_seq_one_letter_code
_entity_poly.pdbx_strand_id
1 'polypeptide(L)'
;DVDIHTKTAAETYGVPMEQVTKAQRRAAKVINFGVLYGMSPHGLAAATGMTFTEAKRFIEHYFAVRQPIRQYLDTILVQAREQGFVETYFGRRRPTPDVKSSNFMVRSAAERAAMNMPIQGTEADLMKLAMIRLEDKLAGLAEPVLQVHDSILVECRAEDAERVGEIMRAEMEGICPDLPIKLKVDVGVGTHWDEV
;
A
#
# COMPACT_ATOMS: atom_id res chain seq x y z
N ASP A 1 -13.25 -11.52 7.61
CA ASP A 1 -12.84 -10.31 6.87
C ASP A 1 -13.43 -10.26 5.48
N VAL A 2 -13.79 -9.06 5.04
CA VAL A 2 -14.21 -8.82 3.65
C VAL A 2 -12.95 -8.66 2.80
N ASP A 3 -12.80 -9.47 1.75
CA ASP A 3 -11.71 -9.31 0.79
C ASP A 3 -11.87 -7.97 0.05
N ILE A 4 -10.97 -7.03 0.35
CA ILE A 4 -10.97 -5.67 -0.19
C ILE A 4 -10.91 -5.66 -1.71
N HIS A 5 -10.19 -6.60 -2.33
CA HIS A 5 -10.09 -6.67 -3.79
C HIS A 5 -11.40 -7.15 -4.42
N THR A 6 -12.06 -8.11 -3.78
CA THR A 6 -13.37 -8.60 -4.22
C THR A 6 -14.44 -7.52 -4.04
N LYS A 7 -14.41 -6.78 -2.94
CA LYS A 7 -15.30 -5.63 -2.72
C LYS A 7 -15.08 -4.53 -3.76
N THR A 8 -13.83 -4.14 -4.01
CA THR A 8 -13.53 -3.15 -5.06
C THR A 8 -14.00 -3.64 -6.43
N ALA A 9 -13.79 -4.91 -6.75
CA ALA A 9 -14.25 -5.48 -8.02
C ALA A 9 -15.78 -5.39 -8.13
N ALA A 10 -16.52 -5.83 -7.11
CA ALA A 10 -17.97 -5.77 -7.06
C ALA A 10 -18.51 -4.35 -7.32
N GLU A 11 -17.98 -3.36 -6.59
CA GLU A 11 -18.37 -1.96 -6.71
C GLU A 11 -17.98 -1.34 -8.07
N THR A 12 -16.84 -1.76 -8.65
CA THR A 12 -16.36 -1.21 -9.92
C THR A 12 -17.06 -1.82 -11.13
N TYR A 13 -17.42 -3.10 -11.06
CA TYR A 13 -18.17 -3.79 -12.13
C TYR A 13 -19.70 -3.72 -11.94
N GLY A 14 -20.17 -3.22 -10.80
CA GLY A 14 -21.61 -3.13 -10.50
C GLY A 14 -22.28 -4.49 -10.31
N VAL A 15 -21.56 -5.49 -9.79
CA VAL A 15 -22.06 -6.86 -9.57
C VAL A 15 -21.99 -7.23 -8.09
N PRO A 16 -22.86 -8.13 -7.59
CA PRO A 16 -22.73 -8.68 -6.24
C PRO A 16 -21.36 -9.35 -6.01
N MET A 17 -20.85 -9.33 -4.77
CA MET A 17 -19.53 -9.90 -4.45
C MET A 17 -19.41 -11.38 -4.81
N GLU A 18 -20.50 -12.12 -4.69
CA GLU A 18 -20.60 -13.55 -5.00
C GLU A 18 -20.48 -13.83 -6.50
N GLN A 19 -20.69 -12.81 -7.34
CA GLN A 19 -20.61 -12.88 -8.80
C GLN A 19 -19.27 -12.34 -9.33
N VAL A 20 -18.36 -11.90 -8.46
CA VAL A 20 -17.03 -11.43 -8.86
C VAL A 20 -16.20 -12.61 -9.37
N THR A 21 -15.86 -12.56 -10.66
CA THR A 21 -14.98 -13.56 -11.27
C THR A 21 -13.52 -13.38 -10.81
N LYS A 22 -12.72 -14.45 -10.92
CA LYS A 22 -11.27 -14.39 -10.64
C LYS A 22 -10.54 -13.32 -11.47
N ALA A 23 -10.95 -13.14 -12.72
CA ALA A 23 -10.39 -12.12 -13.61
C ALA A 23 -10.71 -10.70 -13.13
N GLN A 24 -11.97 -10.44 -12.73
CA GLN A 24 -12.38 -9.16 -12.17
C GLN A 24 -11.65 -8.85 -10.85
N ARG A 25 -11.51 -9.85 -9.96
CA ARG A 25 -10.71 -9.71 -8.74
C ARG A 25 -9.24 -9.40 -9.04
N ARG A 26 -8.62 -10.08 -10.00
CA ARG A 26 -7.24 -9.82 -10.43
C ARG A 26 -7.09 -8.40 -10.97
N ALA A 27 -8.01 -7.95 -11.82
CA ALA A 27 -8.00 -6.59 -12.35
C ALA A 27 -8.15 -5.54 -11.23
N ALA A 28 -9.09 -5.72 -10.30
CA ALA A 28 -9.25 -4.84 -9.15
C ALA A 28 -8.01 -4.81 -8.24
N LYS A 29 -7.33 -5.96 -8.06
CA LYS A 29 -6.04 -6.02 -7.36
C LYS A 29 -4.98 -5.18 -8.07
N VAL A 30 -4.79 -5.38 -9.38
CA VAL A 30 -3.83 -4.61 -10.18
C VAL A 30 -4.12 -3.11 -10.11
N ILE A 31 -5.38 -2.73 -9.97
CA ILE A 31 -5.80 -1.32 -9.94
C ILE A 31 -5.65 -0.70 -8.57
N ASN A 32 -6.05 -1.40 -7.50
CA ASN A 32 -5.75 -0.96 -6.15
C ASN A 32 -4.23 -0.72 -6.01
N PHE A 33 -3.41 -1.63 -6.54
CA PHE A 33 -1.94 -1.50 -6.50
C PHE A 33 -1.31 -0.70 -7.64
N GLY A 34 -2.08 -0.22 -8.61
CA GLY A 34 -1.56 0.44 -9.81
C GLY A 34 -2.05 1.87 -9.93
N VAL A 35 -3.35 2.08 -9.83
CA VAL A 35 -4.00 3.37 -10.02
C VAL A 35 -3.77 4.30 -8.84
N LEU A 36 -3.70 3.77 -7.60
CA LEU A 36 -3.18 4.54 -6.46
C LEU A 36 -1.77 5.08 -6.74
N TYR A 37 -1.02 4.40 -7.63
CA TYR A 37 0.37 4.70 -7.93
C TYR A 37 0.59 5.41 -9.27
N GLY A 38 -0.48 5.99 -9.84
CA GLY A 38 -0.44 6.76 -11.08
C GLY A 38 -0.33 5.91 -12.35
N MET A 39 -0.73 4.64 -12.31
CA MET A 39 -0.80 3.78 -13.51
C MET A 39 -1.73 4.37 -14.57
N SER A 40 -1.23 4.45 -15.81
CA SER A 40 -2.01 4.94 -16.95
C SER A 40 -2.96 3.85 -17.47
N PRO A 41 -4.00 4.21 -18.25
CA PRO A 41 -4.85 3.22 -18.91
C PRO A 41 -4.07 2.24 -19.80
N HIS A 42 -2.97 2.69 -20.42
CA HIS A 42 -2.06 1.81 -21.17
C HIS A 42 -1.37 0.78 -20.25
N GLY A 43 -0.84 1.23 -19.11
CA GLY A 43 -0.20 0.34 -18.13
C GLY A 43 -1.19 -0.68 -17.58
N LEU A 44 -2.43 -0.24 -17.33
CA LEU A 44 -3.49 -1.13 -16.87
C LEU A 44 -3.85 -2.18 -17.92
N ALA A 45 -4.09 -1.75 -19.16
CA ALA A 45 -4.38 -2.65 -20.28
C ALA A 45 -3.31 -3.74 -20.45
N ALA A 46 -2.03 -3.36 -20.37
CA ALA A 46 -0.91 -4.30 -20.45
C ALA A 46 -0.89 -5.32 -19.29
N ALA A 47 -1.21 -4.90 -18.07
CA ALA A 47 -1.16 -5.76 -16.88
C ALA A 47 -2.36 -6.73 -16.79
N THR A 48 -3.52 -6.34 -17.30
CA THR A 48 -4.78 -7.10 -17.15
C THR A 48 -5.23 -7.80 -18.42
N GLY A 49 -4.73 -7.41 -19.60
CA GLY A 49 -5.19 -7.89 -20.90
C GLY A 49 -6.46 -7.20 -21.40
N MET A 50 -6.92 -6.15 -20.72
CA MET A 50 -8.05 -5.32 -21.17
C MET A 50 -7.70 -4.55 -22.45
N THR A 51 -8.72 -4.17 -23.21
CA THR A 51 -8.55 -3.13 -24.22
C THR A 51 -8.26 -1.78 -23.55
N PHE A 52 -7.63 -0.86 -24.27
CA PHE A 52 -7.39 0.50 -23.78
C PHE A 52 -8.68 1.21 -23.34
N THR A 53 -9.76 1.06 -24.10
CA THR A 53 -11.07 1.65 -23.80
C THR A 53 -11.66 1.11 -22.50
N GLU A 54 -11.57 -0.22 -22.29
CA GLU A 54 -12.03 -0.84 -21.05
C GLU A 54 -11.20 -0.38 -19.86
N ALA A 55 -9.87 -0.36 -19.99
CA ALA A 55 -8.98 0.12 -18.95
C ALA A 55 -9.26 1.58 -18.58
N LYS A 56 -9.48 2.44 -19.57
CA LYS A 56 -9.84 3.85 -19.35
C LYS A 56 -11.16 3.98 -18.60
N ARG A 57 -12.23 3.32 -19.09
CA ARG A 57 -13.56 3.34 -18.44
C ARG A 57 -13.49 2.80 -17.02
N PHE A 58 -12.69 1.77 -16.80
CA PHE A 58 -12.50 1.20 -15.47
C PHE A 58 -11.86 2.21 -14.50
N ILE A 59 -10.78 2.88 -14.91
CA ILE A 59 -10.12 3.91 -14.08
C ILE A 59 -11.08 5.05 -13.75
N GLU A 60 -11.85 5.50 -14.75
CA GLU A 60 -12.86 6.56 -14.56
C GLU A 60 -13.92 6.13 -13.54
N HIS A 61 -14.48 4.93 -13.68
CA HIS A 61 -15.48 4.42 -12.74
C HIS A 61 -14.90 4.18 -11.34
N TYR A 62 -13.68 3.67 -11.23
CA TYR A 62 -12.98 3.51 -9.96
C TYR A 62 -12.89 4.83 -9.19
N PHE A 63 -12.45 5.92 -9.83
CA PHE A 63 -12.40 7.23 -9.19
C PHE A 63 -13.78 7.84 -8.97
N ALA A 64 -14.78 7.51 -9.79
CA ALA A 64 -16.16 7.91 -9.56
C ALA A 64 -16.73 7.30 -8.26
N VAL A 65 -16.41 6.03 -7.98
CA VAL A 65 -16.79 5.33 -6.75
C VAL A 65 -15.90 5.74 -5.57
N ARG A 66 -14.64 6.13 -5.83
CA ARG A 66 -13.63 6.48 -4.82
C ARG A 66 -13.20 7.95 -4.91
N GLN A 67 -14.19 8.85 -4.95
CA GLN A 67 -13.95 10.31 -5.03
C GLN A 67 -12.96 10.84 -3.98
N PRO A 68 -13.01 10.42 -2.69
CA PRO A 68 -12.03 10.89 -1.70
C PRO A 68 -10.58 10.56 -2.05
N ILE A 69 -10.33 9.40 -2.69
CA ILE A 69 -8.99 9.03 -3.15
C ILE A 69 -8.53 9.99 -4.23
N ARG A 70 -9.40 10.31 -5.20
CA ARG A 70 -9.07 11.26 -6.26
C ARG A 70 -8.73 12.64 -5.70
N GLN A 71 -9.57 13.14 -4.79
CA GLN A 71 -9.36 14.43 -4.13
C GLN A 71 -8.02 14.46 -3.38
N TYR A 72 -7.70 13.41 -2.64
CA TYR A 72 -6.42 13.29 -1.96
C TYR A 72 -5.23 13.38 -2.93
N LEU A 73 -5.24 12.60 -4.03
CA LEU A 73 -4.18 12.63 -5.03
C LEU A 73 -4.03 14.02 -5.69
N ASP A 74 -5.16 14.67 -6.01
CA ASP A 74 -5.15 16.02 -6.58
C ASP A 74 -4.57 17.04 -5.57
N THR A 75 -4.88 16.92 -4.27
CA THR A 75 -4.26 17.74 -3.20
C THR A 75 -2.75 17.54 -3.11
N ILE A 76 -2.26 16.30 -3.20
CA ILE A 76 -0.81 16.02 -3.19
C ILE A 76 -0.12 16.67 -4.39
N LEU A 77 -0.74 16.65 -5.58
CA LEU A 77 -0.17 17.33 -6.76
C LEU A 77 -0.14 18.86 -6.61
N VAL A 78 -1.16 19.45 -5.99
CA VAL A 78 -1.16 20.88 -5.63
C VAL A 78 -0.02 21.17 -4.66
N GLN A 79 0.12 20.39 -3.59
CA GLN A 79 1.19 20.52 -2.61
C GLN A 79 2.58 20.46 -3.27
N ALA A 80 2.82 19.45 -4.12
CA ALA A 80 4.07 19.28 -4.83
C ALA A 80 4.43 20.53 -5.68
N ARG A 81 3.45 21.08 -6.39
CA ARG A 81 3.66 22.26 -7.25
C ARG A 81 3.82 23.54 -6.45
N GLU A 82 3.03 23.77 -5.41
CA GLU A 82 3.04 25.03 -4.67
C GLU A 82 4.18 25.10 -3.67
N GLN A 83 4.38 24.02 -2.90
CA GLN A 83 5.36 23.95 -1.81
C GLN A 83 6.72 23.40 -2.26
N GLY A 84 6.78 22.71 -3.41
CA GLY A 84 8.01 22.11 -3.92
C GLY A 84 8.39 20.79 -3.26
N PHE A 85 7.55 20.25 -2.38
CA PHE A 85 7.72 18.93 -1.77
C PHE A 85 6.36 18.28 -1.46
N VAL A 86 6.40 16.98 -1.19
CA VAL A 86 5.31 16.21 -0.58
C VAL A 86 5.81 15.57 0.71
N GLU A 87 4.92 15.17 1.61
CA GLU A 87 5.30 14.58 2.89
C GLU A 87 4.46 13.36 3.29
N THR A 88 5.05 12.48 4.10
CA THR A 88 4.36 11.33 4.69
C THR A 88 3.47 11.79 5.85
N TYR A 89 2.63 10.89 6.37
CA TYR A 89 1.82 11.14 7.58
C TYR A 89 2.67 11.62 8.77
N PHE A 90 3.91 11.14 8.88
CA PHE A 90 4.85 11.51 9.94
C PHE A 90 5.75 12.71 9.59
N GLY A 91 5.48 13.39 8.47
CA GLY A 91 6.18 14.62 8.08
C GLY A 91 7.52 14.42 7.38
N ARG A 92 7.89 13.20 6.99
CA ARG A 92 9.10 12.98 6.17
C ARG A 92 8.86 13.53 4.77
N ARG A 93 9.78 14.34 4.25
CA ARG A 93 9.61 15.09 2.99
C ARG A 93 10.37 14.50 1.81
N ARG A 94 9.80 14.69 0.61
CA ARG A 94 10.46 14.44 -0.68
C ARG A 94 10.35 15.71 -1.53
N PRO A 95 11.48 16.34 -1.88
CA PRO A 95 11.49 17.43 -2.85
C PRO A 95 10.95 16.97 -4.21
N THR A 96 10.25 17.88 -4.89
CA THR A 96 9.58 17.62 -6.17
C THR A 96 9.97 18.65 -7.25
N PRO A 97 11.28 18.90 -7.50
CA PRO A 97 11.71 19.96 -8.41
C PRO A 97 11.16 19.79 -9.85
N ASP A 98 10.98 18.54 -10.27
CA ASP A 98 10.62 18.18 -11.64
C ASP A 98 9.12 18.30 -11.96
N VAL A 99 8.25 18.54 -10.98
CA VAL A 99 6.80 18.68 -11.21
C VAL A 99 6.43 19.95 -11.97
N LYS A 100 7.37 20.90 -12.10
CA LYS A 100 7.26 22.11 -12.93
C LYS A 100 8.04 22.03 -14.24
N SER A 101 8.67 20.89 -14.55
CA SER A 101 9.46 20.74 -15.77
C SER A 101 8.61 21.03 -17.01
N SER A 102 9.17 21.75 -17.98
CA SER A 102 8.51 21.98 -19.27
C SER A 102 8.41 20.69 -20.10
N ASN A 103 9.34 19.75 -19.88
CA ASN A 103 9.31 18.42 -20.51
C ASN A 103 8.17 17.58 -19.93
N PHE A 104 7.19 17.25 -20.77
CA PHE A 104 6.00 16.49 -20.38
C PHE A 104 6.33 15.14 -19.74
N MET A 105 7.31 14.41 -20.27
CA MET A 105 7.67 13.09 -19.74
C MET A 105 8.29 13.18 -18.35
N VAL A 106 9.19 14.16 -18.14
CA VAL A 106 9.82 14.43 -16.85
C VAL A 106 8.77 14.85 -15.83
N ARG A 107 7.93 15.81 -16.20
CA ARG A 107 6.85 16.30 -15.33
C ARG A 107 5.87 15.19 -14.94
N SER A 108 5.40 14.40 -15.91
CA SER A 108 4.46 13.30 -15.65
C SER A 108 5.08 12.22 -14.75
N ALA A 109 6.37 11.91 -14.91
CA ALA A 109 7.05 10.98 -14.01
C ALA A 109 7.17 11.55 -12.59
N ALA A 110 7.49 12.84 -12.46
CA ALA A 110 7.59 13.52 -11.17
C ALA A 110 6.24 13.58 -10.44
N GLU A 111 5.15 13.86 -11.16
CA GLU A 111 3.78 13.87 -10.61
C GLU A 111 3.38 12.49 -10.07
N ARG A 112 3.67 11.41 -10.81
CA ARG A 112 3.46 10.04 -10.31
C ARG A 112 4.27 9.77 -9.05
N ALA A 113 5.55 10.14 -9.06
CA ALA A 113 6.43 9.95 -7.92
C ALA A 113 5.98 10.76 -6.67
N ALA A 114 5.43 11.96 -6.88
CA ALA A 114 4.88 12.81 -5.84
C ALA A 114 3.61 12.21 -5.24
N MET A 115 2.68 11.72 -6.05
CA MET A 115 1.47 11.04 -5.57
C MET A 115 1.77 9.77 -4.77
N ASN A 116 2.77 9.00 -5.20
CA ASN A 116 3.08 7.71 -4.59
C ASN A 116 3.82 7.85 -3.26
N MET A 117 4.62 8.91 -3.13
CA MET A 117 5.54 9.06 -2.01
C MET A 117 4.81 9.10 -0.66
N PRO A 118 3.76 9.90 -0.44
CA PRO A 118 3.08 9.93 0.86
C PRO A 118 2.55 8.56 1.28
N ILE A 119 2.06 7.77 0.33
CA ILE A 119 1.49 6.44 0.58
C ILE A 119 2.59 5.44 0.95
N GLN A 120 3.58 5.23 0.07
CA GLN A 120 4.68 4.27 0.33
C GLN A 120 5.58 4.74 1.46
N GLY A 121 5.79 6.04 1.57
CA GLY A 121 6.58 6.63 2.62
C GLY A 121 5.94 6.43 3.99
N THR A 122 4.63 6.63 4.12
CA THR A 122 3.93 6.36 5.38
C THR A 122 3.99 4.89 5.76
N GLU A 123 3.84 3.97 4.80
CA GLU A 123 4.02 2.53 5.04
C GLU A 123 5.44 2.22 5.55
N ALA A 124 6.47 2.74 4.88
CA ALA A 124 7.85 2.58 5.31
C ALA A 124 8.11 3.19 6.70
N ASP A 125 7.47 4.31 7.04
CA ASP A 125 7.57 4.92 8.36
C ASP A 125 6.95 4.02 9.43
N LEU A 126 5.75 3.47 9.18
CA LEU A 126 5.08 2.51 10.08
C LEU A 126 5.94 1.27 10.29
N MET A 127 6.52 0.72 9.21
CA MET A 127 7.39 -0.45 9.29
C MET A 127 8.65 -0.17 10.11
N LYS A 128 9.28 1.00 9.93
CA LYS A 128 10.45 1.39 10.72
C LYS A 128 10.12 1.59 12.20
N LEU A 129 8.97 2.20 12.50
CA LEU A 129 8.48 2.29 13.88
C LEU A 129 8.25 0.91 14.49
N ALA A 130 7.64 -0.02 13.74
CA ALA A 130 7.42 -1.39 14.18
C ALA A 130 8.74 -2.11 14.46
N MET A 131 9.73 -2.00 13.57
CA MET A 131 11.07 -2.59 13.77
C MET A 131 11.70 -2.11 15.08
N ILE A 132 11.71 -0.80 15.34
CA ILE A 132 12.29 -0.23 16.57
C ILE A 132 11.54 -0.75 17.80
N ARG A 133 10.20 -0.79 17.76
CA ARG A 133 9.41 -1.26 18.89
C ARG A 133 9.61 -2.75 19.16
N LEU A 134 9.73 -3.56 18.11
CA LEU A 134 9.96 -5.00 18.24
C LEU A 134 11.36 -5.34 18.74
N GLU A 135 12.38 -4.57 18.35
CA GLU A 135 13.74 -4.73 18.86
C GLU A 135 13.77 -4.69 20.40
N ASP A 136 13.13 -3.69 21.00
CA ASP A 136 13.02 -3.59 22.47
C ASP A 136 12.18 -4.72 23.09
N LYS A 137 11.08 -5.10 22.42
CA LYS A 137 10.08 -6.04 22.97
C LYS A 137 10.49 -7.50 22.85
N LEU A 138 11.34 -7.82 21.89
CA LEU A 138 11.82 -9.16 21.62
C LEU A 138 13.23 -9.41 22.17
N ALA A 139 13.87 -8.40 22.78
CA ALA A 139 15.21 -8.52 23.34
C ALA A 139 15.34 -9.74 24.27
N GLY A 140 16.24 -10.66 23.88
CA GLY A 140 16.50 -11.91 24.61
C GLY A 140 15.45 -13.02 24.43
N LEU A 141 14.43 -12.79 23.60
CA LEU A 141 13.35 -13.74 23.27
C LEU A 141 13.37 -14.16 21.79
N ALA A 142 13.61 -13.21 20.89
CA ALA A 142 13.71 -13.45 19.45
C ALA A 142 14.66 -12.44 18.80
N GLU A 143 15.30 -12.83 17.70
CA GLU A 143 16.24 -12.02 16.95
C GLU A 143 15.61 -11.63 15.59
N PRO A 144 15.49 -10.33 15.26
CA PRO A 144 15.09 -9.90 13.93
C PRO A 144 16.10 -10.34 12.87
N VAL A 145 15.64 -11.03 11.83
CA VAL A 145 16.50 -11.57 10.77
C VAL A 145 16.41 -10.74 9.50
N LEU A 146 15.19 -10.41 9.08
CA LEU A 146 14.94 -9.78 7.79
C LEU A 146 13.68 -8.92 7.82
N GLN A 147 13.67 -7.85 7.03
CA GLN A 147 12.46 -7.12 6.68
C GLN A 147 12.32 -7.10 5.16
N VAL A 148 11.16 -7.54 4.66
CA VAL A 148 10.83 -7.53 3.23
C VAL A 148 9.48 -6.85 3.07
N HIS A 149 9.49 -5.65 2.50
CA HIS A 149 8.29 -4.83 2.32
C HIS A 149 7.49 -4.69 3.63
N ASP A 150 6.31 -5.28 3.69
CA ASP A 150 5.36 -5.25 4.79
C ASP A 150 5.54 -6.40 5.81
N SER A 151 6.61 -7.20 5.69
CA SER A 151 6.89 -8.35 6.54
C SER A 151 8.18 -8.21 7.33
N ILE A 152 8.16 -8.62 8.61
CA ILE A 152 9.32 -8.75 9.49
C ILE A 152 9.45 -10.23 9.85
N LEU A 153 10.62 -10.79 9.58
CA LEU A 153 11.01 -12.15 9.95
C LEU A 153 11.90 -12.10 11.20
N VAL A 154 11.58 -12.94 12.18
CA VAL A 154 12.36 -13.11 13.41
C VAL A 154 12.67 -14.60 13.62
N GLU A 155 13.77 -14.88 14.30
CA GLU A 155 14.16 -16.23 14.73
C GLU A 155 14.06 -16.33 16.24
N CYS A 156 13.51 -17.43 16.75
CA CYS A 156 13.33 -17.66 18.18
C CYS A 156 13.40 -19.15 18.50
N ARG A 157 13.44 -19.50 19.80
CA ARG A 157 13.31 -20.89 20.23
C ARG A 157 11.90 -21.38 19.92
N ALA A 158 11.75 -22.64 19.50
CA ALA A 158 10.46 -23.21 19.14
C ALA A 158 9.41 -23.12 20.27
N GLU A 159 9.84 -23.23 21.52
CA GLU A 159 8.98 -23.09 22.72
C GLU A 159 8.47 -21.65 22.96
N ASP A 160 9.12 -20.65 22.37
CA ASP A 160 8.75 -19.22 22.51
C ASP A 160 7.92 -18.71 21.33
N ALA A 161 7.73 -19.51 20.27
CA ALA A 161 7.17 -19.05 18.99
C ALA A 161 5.76 -18.45 19.11
N GLU A 162 4.87 -19.07 19.89
CA GLU A 162 3.50 -18.55 20.12
C GLU A 162 3.54 -17.19 20.81
N ARG A 163 4.34 -17.08 21.89
CA ARG A 163 4.52 -15.84 22.66
C ARG A 163 5.13 -14.73 21.80
N VAL A 164 6.15 -15.03 21.00
CA VAL A 164 6.77 -14.07 20.07
C VAL A 164 5.74 -13.58 19.06
N GLY A 165 4.95 -14.49 18.49
CA GLY A 165 3.89 -14.16 17.55
C GLY A 165 2.81 -13.24 18.13
N GLU A 166 2.41 -13.48 19.39
CA GLU A 166 1.47 -12.60 20.10
C GLU A 166 2.03 -11.19 20.32
N ILE A 167 3.30 -11.09 20.75
CA ILE A 167 3.98 -9.80 20.94
C ILE A 167 4.06 -9.06 19.60
N MET A 168 4.52 -9.73 18.53
CA MET A 168 4.62 -9.13 17.20
C MET A 168 3.29 -8.57 16.72
N ARG A 169 2.22 -9.37 16.82
CA ARG A 169 0.86 -8.95 16.47
C ARG A 169 0.46 -7.72 17.27
N ALA A 170 0.52 -7.77 18.60
CA ALA A 170 0.06 -6.69 19.45
C ALA A 170 0.81 -5.37 19.20
N GLU A 171 2.14 -5.43 19.08
CA GLU A 171 2.97 -4.24 18.92
C GLU A 171 2.84 -3.62 17.52
N MET A 172 2.71 -4.45 16.47
CA MET A 172 2.54 -3.97 15.10
C MET A 172 1.11 -3.47 14.83
N GLU A 173 0.06 -4.15 15.33
CA GLU A 173 -1.32 -3.66 15.20
C GLU A 173 -1.54 -2.36 15.99
N GLY A 174 -0.81 -2.20 17.12
CA GLY A 174 -0.82 -1.02 17.97
C GLY A 174 0.21 0.07 17.61
N ILE A 175 0.86 0.00 16.44
CA ILE A 175 2.00 0.88 16.14
C ILE A 175 1.59 2.35 15.99
N CYS A 176 0.39 2.62 15.47
CA CYS A 176 -0.13 3.96 15.23
C CYS A 176 -1.64 4.03 15.56
N PRO A 177 -2.01 4.19 16.85
CA PRO A 177 -3.39 4.14 17.31
C PRO A 177 -4.26 5.33 16.86
N ASP A 178 -3.63 6.43 16.46
CA ASP A 178 -4.32 7.64 15.98
C ASP A 178 -4.89 7.48 14.57
N LEU A 179 -4.49 6.42 13.83
CA LEU A 179 -5.07 6.12 12.53
C LEU A 179 -6.53 5.68 12.71
N PRO A 180 -7.48 6.22 11.94
CA PRO A 180 -8.89 5.84 12.00
C PRO A 180 -9.17 4.47 11.36
N ILE A 181 -8.15 3.61 11.23
CA ILE A 181 -8.20 2.29 10.63
C ILE A 181 -7.46 1.29 11.51
N LYS A 182 -7.88 0.03 11.45
CA LYS A 182 -7.15 -1.07 12.10
C LYS A 182 -6.03 -1.54 11.18
N LEU A 183 -4.80 -1.53 11.68
CA LEU A 183 -3.69 -2.24 11.07
C LEU A 183 -3.80 -3.69 11.51
N LYS A 184 -4.02 -4.61 10.56
CA LYS A 184 -4.13 -6.04 10.84
C LYS A 184 -2.79 -6.70 10.53
N VAL A 185 -2.34 -7.59 11.40
CA VAL A 185 -1.13 -8.38 11.19
C VAL A 185 -1.46 -9.86 11.12
N ASP A 186 -0.96 -10.54 10.09
CA ASP A 186 -0.99 -11.98 10.02
C ASP A 186 0.37 -12.53 10.50
N VAL A 187 0.35 -13.60 11.29
CA VAL A 187 1.56 -14.21 11.86
C VAL A 187 1.56 -15.68 11.46
N GLY A 188 2.66 -16.12 10.86
CA GLY A 188 2.94 -17.53 10.59
C GLY A 188 4.19 -17.97 11.35
N VAL A 189 4.26 -19.26 11.66
CA VAL A 189 5.41 -19.90 12.32
C VAL A 189 5.81 -21.10 11.46
N GLY A 190 7.09 -21.20 11.15
CA GLY A 190 7.64 -22.26 10.32
C GLY A 190 9.10 -22.53 10.68
N THR A 191 9.58 -23.70 10.28
CA THR A 191 10.99 -24.07 10.38
C THR A 191 11.79 -23.57 9.18
N HIS A 192 11.11 -23.30 8.08
CA HIS A 192 11.64 -22.71 6.85
C HIS A 192 10.77 -21.53 6.43
N TRP A 193 11.36 -20.57 5.72
CA TRP A 193 10.65 -19.34 5.34
C TRP A 193 9.49 -19.60 4.34
N ASP A 194 9.58 -20.64 3.50
CA ASP A 194 8.52 -21.00 2.55
C ASP A 194 7.28 -21.64 3.22
N GLU A 195 7.39 -22.00 4.50
CA GLU A 195 6.28 -22.51 5.31
C GLU A 195 5.43 -21.38 5.93
N VAL A 196 5.92 -20.12 5.87
CA VAL A 196 5.38 -18.94 6.56
C VAL A 196 4.64 -18.00 5.62
#